data_AF-A0A5R8MPL1-F1
#
_entry.id   AF-A0A5R8MPL1-F1
#
_cell.length_a   1.000
_cell.length_b   1.000
_cell.length_c   1.000
_cell.angle_alpha   90.00
_cell.angle_beta   90.00
_cell.angle_gamma   90.00
#
_symmetry.space_group_name_H-M   'P 1'
#
loop_
_entity.id
_entity.type
_entity.pdbx_description
1 polymer ?
#
loop_
_entity_poly.entity_id
_entity_poly.type
_entity_poly.pdbx_seq_one_letter_code
_entity_poly.pdbx_strand_id
1 'polypeptide(L)'
;MLTPVRWGKGRGYLTSFRGDVGIDTTAVPVFARPPRARRSTGEMIASTEITAGWHHSAGNGPPEYGYSATLTVAARTRPASGSFPQLALGLVLDTPHKRIGANAITTLKPLAALGLPTGFAVVDRAYTDQQPGHFAQPARQLGYQLALDYKVDQRGVQGSAHGALLIDGSLACPLMPDRLAQATTGLDDAAIRTPSDELAALITAREPYLLRLKQSTNAGGAIRFQCPAADTSPSLTCPRFDRLHQRGPLRPAAVDLTDARQRAAHLAAKPRVLPPQPDLKAGELPKICRQHTITLGKDDLGHLDKFRQDLPYLTPAWIRTYKPVRANTEGINGRLKGHDLDLGDPKTRLAHGRVAQTILVALLVTVADDHFLDQWRHTQQPPDEAAATSTDILEIPTEHVDRAPPTVRSRPPPAP
;
A
#
# COMPACT_ATOMS: atom_id res chain seq x y z
N MET A 1 0.46 -12.50 -16.69
CA MET A 1 0.59 -11.29 -15.86
C MET A 1 2.04 -10.96 -15.51
N LEU A 2 2.81 -11.81 -14.81
CA LEU A 2 4.20 -11.44 -14.41
C LEU A 2 5.26 -11.39 -15.54
N THR A 3 4.93 -11.77 -16.78
CA THR A 3 5.90 -11.83 -17.89
C THR A 3 6.55 -10.48 -18.20
N PRO A 4 5.80 -9.37 -18.38
CA PRO A 4 6.38 -8.04 -18.63
C PRO A 4 7.22 -7.54 -17.45
N VAL A 5 6.79 -7.85 -16.21
CA VAL A 5 7.55 -7.51 -14.99
C VAL A 5 8.90 -8.23 -14.97
N ARG A 6 8.94 -9.54 -15.30
CA ARG A 6 10.18 -10.31 -15.41
C ARG A 6 11.11 -9.75 -16.48
N TRP A 7 10.57 -9.40 -17.64
CA TRP A 7 11.32 -8.78 -18.72
C TRP A 7 11.89 -7.41 -18.33
N GLY A 8 11.06 -6.53 -17.77
CA GLY A 8 11.49 -5.22 -17.28
C GLY A 8 12.56 -5.31 -16.20
N LYS A 9 12.45 -6.30 -15.29
CA LYS A 9 13.51 -6.60 -14.31
C LYS A 9 14.80 -7.05 -15.00
N GLY A 10 14.72 -8.04 -15.88
CA GLY A 10 15.89 -8.61 -16.58
C GLY A 10 16.66 -7.60 -17.42
N ARG A 11 15.95 -6.59 -17.96
CA ARG A 11 16.53 -5.46 -18.71
C ARG A 11 16.98 -4.29 -17.84
N GLY A 12 16.86 -4.38 -16.52
CA GLY A 12 17.29 -3.32 -15.59
C GLY A 12 16.36 -2.11 -15.48
N TYR A 13 15.16 -2.14 -16.07
CA TYR A 13 14.20 -1.02 -16.03
C TYR A 13 13.62 -0.79 -14.62
N LEU A 14 13.68 -1.80 -13.75
CA LEU A 14 13.24 -1.73 -12.35
C LEU A 14 14.41 -1.49 -11.38
N THR A 15 15.59 -1.06 -11.84
CA THR A 15 16.76 -0.79 -10.96
C THR A 15 16.50 0.31 -9.93
N SER A 16 15.71 1.33 -10.29
CA SER A 16 15.33 2.42 -9.40
C SER A 16 14.12 2.10 -8.52
N PHE A 17 13.47 0.94 -8.72
CA PHE A 17 12.32 0.52 -7.93
C PHE A 17 12.76 0.14 -6.52
N ARG A 18 12.17 0.78 -5.50
CA ARG A 18 12.53 0.58 -4.08
C ARG A 18 11.63 -0.39 -3.33
N GLY A 19 10.64 -0.99 -4.00
CA GLY A 19 9.74 -1.96 -3.40
C GLY A 19 8.45 -1.38 -2.84
N ASP A 20 8.20 -0.09 -3.04
CA ASP A 20 6.94 0.54 -2.65
C ASP A 20 5.81 0.09 -3.57
N VAL A 21 4.70 -0.37 -3.01
CA VAL A 21 3.55 -0.88 -3.73
C VAL A 21 2.25 -0.27 -3.25
N GLY A 22 1.36 0.02 -4.19
CA GLY A 22 -0.03 0.31 -3.91
C GLY A 22 -0.88 -0.93 -4.13
N ILE A 23 -1.85 -1.18 -3.27
CA ILE A 23 -2.80 -2.29 -3.46
C ILE A 23 -4.22 -1.77 -3.33
N ASP A 24 -4.98 -1.96 -4.39
CA ASP A 24 -6.37 -1.55 -4.47
C ASP A 24 -7.20 -2.60 -5.19
N THR A 25 -8.51 -2.57 -4.97
CA THR A 25 -9.45 -3.46 -5.64
C THR A 25 -10.32 -2.65 -6.58
N THR A 26 -10.32 -3.02 -7.86
CA THR A 26 -11.13 -2.36 -8.87
C THR A 26 -12.23 -3.29 -9.39
N ALA A 27 -13.38 -2.72 -9.75
CA ALA A 27 -14.48 -3.46 -10.35
C ALA A 27 -14.08 -4.00 -11.73
N VAL A 28 -14.44 -5.27 -11.97
CA VAL A 28 -14.39 -5.93 -13.27
C VAL A 28 -15.81 -6.40 -13.58
N PRO A 29 -16.62 -5.58 -14.26
CA PRO A 29 -17.99 -5.93 -14.59
C PRO A 29 -18.03 -7.14 -15.54
N VAL A 30 -19.11 -7.90 -15.44
CA VAL A 30 -19.38 -9.06 -16.29
C VAL A 30 -20.57 -8.79 -17.20
N PHE A 31 -20.60 -9.45 -18.36
CA PHE A 31 -21.71 -9.31 -19.31
C PHE A 31 -23.02 -9.93 -18.79
N ALA A 32 -22.92 -10.90 -17.88
CA ALA A 32 -24.07 -11.56 -17.31
C ALA A 32 -24.92 -10.61 -16.47
N ARG A 33 -26.24 -10.81 -16.52
CA ARG A 33 -27.18 -10.01 -15.73
C ARG A 33 -27.13 -10.44 -14.26
N PRO A 34 -27.29 -9.50 -13.30
CA PRO A 34 -27.38 -9.85 -11.90
C PRO A 34 -28.63 -10.71 -11.60
N PRO A 35 -28.64 -11.42 -10.46
CA PRO A 35 -29.83 -12.12 -9.99
C PRO A 35 -31.02 -11.16 -9.89
N ARG A 36 -32.19 -11.59 -10.36
CA ARG A 36 -33.40 -10.76 -10.35
C ARG A 36 -34.67 -11.58 -10.19
N ALA A 37 -35.70 -10.99 -9.60
CA ALA A 37 -37.03 -11.57 -9.64
C ALA A 37 -37.62 -11.48 -11.06
N ARG A 38 -38.24 -12.56 -11.51
CA ARG A 38 -39.00 -12.58 -12.77
C ARG A 38 -40.26 -11.75 -12.58
N ARG A 39 -40.47 -10.72 -13.40
CA ARG A 39 -41.61 -9.79 -13.27
C ARG A 39 -42.98 -10.49 -13.29
N SER A 40 -43.11 -11.61 -14.02
CA SER A 40 -44.38 -12.31 -14.19
C SER A 40 -44.70 -13.29 -13.06
N THR A 41 -43.70 -13.92 -12.44
CA THR A 41 -43.92 -15.00 -11.45
C THR A 41 -43.37 -14.67 -10.06
N GLY A 42 -42.59 -13.60 -9.91
CA GLY A 42 -41.88 -13.28 -8.67
C GLY A 42 -40.69 -14.22 -8.36
N GLU A 43 -40.47 -15.25 -9.17
CA GLU A 43 -39.44 -16.25 -8.95
C GLU A 43 -38.03 -15.66 -9.13
N MET A 44 -37.11 -16.02 -8.24
CA MET A 44 -35.72 -15.57 -8.30
C MET A 44 -34.96 -16.29 -9.41
N ILE A 45 -34.51 -15.52 -10.41
CA ILE A 45 -33.64 -16.00 -11.48
C ILE A 45 -32.19 -15.72 -11.07
N ALA A 46 -31.38 -16.78 -10.95
CA ALA A 46 -29.95 -16.67 -10.69
C ALA A 46 -29.20 -16.08 -11.90
N SER A 47 -28.06 -15.44 -11.63
CA SER A 47 -27.12 -15.07 -12.70
C SER A 47 -26.43 -16.31 -13.26
N THR A 48 -26.03 -16.26 -14.53
CA THR A 48 -25.09 -17.25 -15.09
C THR A 48 -23.68 -17.10 -14.51
N GLU A 49 -23.36 -15.94 -13.93
CA GLU A 49 -22.12 -15.69 -13.18
C GLU A 49 -22.34 -15.92 -11.69
N ILE A 50 -22.45 -17.19 -11.29
CA ILE A 50 -22.82 -17.57 -9.91
C ILE A 50 -21.86 -17.07 -8.82
N THR A 51 -20.61 -16.79 -9.18
CA THR A 51 -19.58 -16.26 -8.26
C THR A 51 -19.39 -14.75 -8.37
N ALA A 52 -20.07 -14.06 -9.28
CA ALA A 52 -20.03 -12.60 -9.34
C ALA A 52 -20.89 -11.99 -8.22
N GLY A 53 -20.56 -10.76 -7.87
CA GLY A 53 -21.26 -10.00 -6.84
C GLY A 53 -21.30 -8.51 -7.16
N TRP A 54 -21.92 -7.75 -6.27
CA TRP A 54 -21.92 -6.29 -6.36
C TRP A 54 -20.61 -5.74 -5.82
N HIS A 55 -19.88 -5.03 -6.68
CA HIS A 55 -18.73 -4.23 -6.30
C HIS A 55 -19.18 -2.80 -6.04
N HIS A 56 -19.00 -2.34 -4.81
CA HIS A 56 -19.25 -0.95 -4.43
C HIS A 56 -17.95 -0.17 -4.51
N SER A 57 -17.87 0.77 -5.45
CA SER A 57 -16.74 1.71 -5.47
C SER A 57 -16.82 2.65 -4.26
N ALA A 58 -15.69 3.21 -3.84
CA ALA A 58 -15.64 4.17 -2.74
C ALA A 58 -16.33 5.52 -3.06
N GLY A 59 -16.78 5.73 -4.31
CA GLY A 59 -17.51 6.93 -4.74
C GLY A 59 -19.03 6.73 -4.74
N ASN A 60 -19.77 7.80 -5.06
CA ASN A 60 -21.24 7.79 -5.16
C ASN A 60 -21.77 7.15 -6.46
N GLY A 61 -20.95 6.35 -7.16
CA GLY A 61 -21.34 5.67 -8.38
C GLY A 61 -22.28 4.49 -8.10
N PRO A 62 -23.12 4.09 -9.06
CA PRO A 62 -23.91 2.87 -8.93
C PRO A 62 -22.96 1.66 -8.78
N PRO A 63 -23.33 0.65 -7.98
CA PRO A 63 -22.52 -0.56 -7.86
C PRO A 63 -22.48 -1.32 -9.18
N GLU A 64 -21.34 -1.94 -9.46
CA GLU A 64 -21.12 -2.73 -10.67
C GLU A 64 -21.25 -4.22 -10.35
N TYR A 65 -22.02 -4.97 -11.16
CA TYR A 65 -22.14 -6.42 -11.00
C TYR A 65 -20.99 -7.12 -11.74
N GLY A 66 -20.19 -7.90 -11.00
CA GLY A 66 -19.06 -8.62 -11.55
C GLY A 66 -18.08 -9.13 -10.50
N TYR A 67 -16.81 -9.07 -10.85
CA TYR A 67 -15.71 -9.48 -9.99
C TYR A 67 -14.92 -8.28 -9.46
N SER A 68 -14.13 -8.53 -8.43
CA SER A 68 -13.17 -7.59 -7.86
C SER A 68 -11.76 -8.02 -8.25
N ALA A 69 -11.05 -7.19 -9.00
CA ALA A 69 -9.64 -7.38 -9.29
C ALA A 69 -8.79 -6.66 -8.24
N THR A 70 -8.11 -7.41 -7.38
CA THR A 70 -7.07 -6.90 -6.49
C THR A 70 -5.79 -6.75 -7.31
N LEU A 71 -5.33 -5.51 -7.45
CA LEU A 71 -4.12 -5.15 -8.21
C LEU A 71 -3.05 -4.65 -7.24
N THR A 72 -1.84 -5.18 -7.39
CA THR A 72 -0.64 -4.62 -6.77
C THR A 72 0.12 -3.83 -7.81
N VAL A 73 0.42 -2.57 -7.53
CA VAL A 73 0.99 -1.62 -8.49
C VAL A 73 2.35 -1.14 -8.00
N ALA A 74 3.34 -1.08 -8.91
CA ALA A 74 4.64 -0.49 -8.61
C ALA A 74 4.47 1.01 -8.35
N ALA A 75 4.95 1.47 -7.20
CA ALA A 75 4.72 2.85 -6.77
C ALA A 75 6.00 3.58 -6.40
N ARG A 76 5.94 4.91 -6.45
CA ARG A 76 7.04 5.80 -6.08
C ARG A 76 6.61 6.70 -4.94
N THR A 77 7.29 6.59 -3.80
CA THR A 77 7.04 7.45 -2.62
C THR A 77 7.86 8.75 -2.67
N ARG A 78 8.99 8.78 -3.38
CA ARG A 78 9.90 9.94 -3.43
C ARG A 78 10.17 10.41 -4.87
N PRO A 79 10.01 11.72 -5.18
CA PRO A 79 10.30 12.26 -6.52
C PRO A 79 11.74 12.00 -6.99
N ALA A 80 12.69 12.02 -6.06
CA ALA A 80 14.13 11.84 -6.34
C ALA A 80 14.55 10.39 -6.64
N SER A 81 13.62 9.42 -6.59
CA SER A 81 13.89 8.05 -7.02
C SER A 81 13.95 8.05 -8.55
N GLY A 82 14.97 7.42 -9.13
CA GLY A 82 15.12 7.32 -10.58
C GLY A 82 13.88 6.78 -11.29
N SER A 83 13.80 7.00 -12.60
CA SER A 83 12.65 6.60 -13.41
C SER A 83 12.53 5.07 -13.48
N PHE A 84 11.30 4.56 -13.45
CA PHE A 84 10.97 3.16 -13.72
C PHE A 84 9.54 3.12 -14.32
N PRO A 85 9.21 2.10 -15.14
CA PRO A 85 7.89 1.97 -15.73
C PRO A 85 6.84 1.69 -14.65
N GLN A 86 5.70 2.39 -14.72
CA GLN A 86 4.58 2.16 -13.83
C GLN A 86 3.81 0.93 -14.33
N LEU A 87 3.90 -0.18 -13.59
CA LEU A 87 3.37 -1.49 -13.98
C LEU A 87 2.45 -2.06 -12.89
N ALA A 88 1.49 -2.88 -13.31
CA ALA A 88 0.83 -3.82 -12.41
C ALA A 88 1.81 -4.98 -12.10
N LEU A 89 2.06 -5.21 -10.82
CA LEU A 89 2.97 -6.24 -10.32
C LEU A 89 2.24 -7.52 -9.89
N GLY A 90 0.96 -7.44 -9.53
CA GLY A 90 0.16 -8.62 -9.24
C GLY A 90 -1.32 -8.40 -9.51
N LEU A 91 -2.03 -9.49 -9.76
CA LEU A 91 -3.47 -9.52 -10.02
C LEU A 91 -4.08 -10.77 -9.38
N VAL A 92 -5.19 -10.58 -8.66
CA VAL A 92 -6.10 -11.65 -8.24
C VAL A 92 -7.53 -11.21 -8.53
N LEU A 93 -8.32 -12.09 -9.17
CA LEU A 93 -9.74 -11.86 -9.42
C LEU A 93 -10.59 -12.69 -8.46
N ASP A 94 -11.54 -12.06 -7.78
CA ASP A 94 -12.42 -12.77 -6.86
C ASP A 94 -13.82 -12.15 -6.73
N THR A 95 -14.72 -12.84 -6.04
CA THR A 95 -16.02 -12.28 -5.65
C THR A 95 -15.80 -11.06 -4.74
N PRO A 96 -16.51 -9.93 -5.00
CA PRO A 96 -16.43 -8.75 -4.15
C PRO A 96 -16.62 -9.05 -2.66
N HIS A 97 -15.86 -8.35 -1.81
CA HIS A 97 -15.93 -8.38 -0.35
C HIS A 97 -15.61 -9.72 0.36
N LYS A 98 -15.20 -10.79 -0.34
CA LYS A 98 -14.96 -12.11 0.29
C LYS A 98 -13.58 -12.28 0.91
N ARG A 99 -12.50 -11.92 0.20
CA ARG A 99 -11.12 -12.25 0.60
C ARG A 99 -10.12 -11.10 0.37
N ILE A 100 -10.54 -9.86 0.66
CA ILE A 100 -9.77 -8.64 0.36
C ILE A 100 -8.31 -8.74 0.84
N GLY A 101 -8.09 -9.01 2.14
CA GLY A 101 -6.75 -9.14 2.70
C GLY A 101 -5.94 -10.28 2.09
N ALA A 102 -6.51 -11.47 2.03
CA ALA A 102 -5.83 -12.66 1.52
C ALA A 102 -5.46 -12.55 0.03
N ASN A 103 -6.29 -11.87 -0.77
CA ASN A 103 -6.02 -11.61 -2.18
C ASN A 103 -4.82 -10.68 -2.35
N ALA A 104 -4.69 -9.63 -1.55
CA ALA A 104 -3.51 -8.76 -1.54
C ALA A 104 -2.23 -9.52 -1.13
N ILE A 105 -2.31 -10.42 -0.15
CA ILE A 105 -1.13 -11.24 0.19
C ILE A 105 -0.77 -12.19 -0.97
N THR A 106 -1.76 -12.70 -1.68
CA THR A 106 -1.56 -13.56 -2.84
C THR A 106 -0.85 -12.82 -3.98
N THR A 107 -1.14 -11.54 -4.20
CA THR A 107 -0.43 -10.72 -5.21
C THR A 107 1.00 -10.36 -4.79
N LEU A 108 1.30 -10.25 -3.49
CA LEU A 108 2.65 -9.91 -2.99
C LEU A 108 3.62 -11.11 -2.99
N LYS A 109 3.16 -12.33 -2.70
CA LYS A 109 4.01 -13.53 -2.57
C LYS A 109 4.94 -13.77 -3.79
N PRO A 110 4.47 -13.68 -5.05
CA PRO A 110 5.34 -13.89 -6.20
C PRO A 110 6.45 -12.84 -6.35
N LEU A 111 6.27 -11.63 -5.82
CA LEU A 111 7.27 -10.55 -5.95
C LEU A 111 8.55 -10.88 -5.19
N ALA A 112 8.42 -11.53 -4.03
CA ALA A 112 9.56 -12.04 -3.27
C ALA A 112 10.34 -13.11 -4.06
N ALA A 113 9.63 -14.04 -4.73
CA ALA A 113 10.26 -15.05 -5.58
C ALA A 113 10.94 -14.45 -6.83
N LEU A 114 10.44 -13.31 -7.31
CA LEU A 114 11.09 -12.54 -8.35
C LEU A 114 12.32 -11.78 -7.86
N GLY A 115 12.60 -11.76 -6.54
CA GLY A 115 13.69 -10.99 -5.94
C GLY A 115 13.53 -9.48 -6.14
N LEU A 116 12.29 -8.98 -6.11
CA LEU A 116 12.02 -7.54 -6.08
C LEU A 116 12.20 -7.04 -4.63
N PRO A 117 12.69 -5.80 -4.44
CA PRO A 117 12.81 -5.24 -3.10
C PRO A 117 11.44 -5.03 -2.45
N THR A 118 11.41 -4.95 -1.14
CA THR A 118 10.24 -4.66 -0.32
C THR A 118 10.37 -3.27 0.30
N GLY A 119 9.31 -2.47 0.20
CA GLY A 119 9.22 -1.13 0.77
C GLY A 119 7.90 -0.94 1.51
N PHE A 120 7.21 0.16 1.24
CA PHE A 120 5.88 0.42 1.79
C PHE A 120 4.79 -0.28 0.97
N ALA A 121 3.88 -0.97 1.64
CA ALA A 121 2.58 -1.33 1.09
C ALA A 121 1.53 -0.31 1.56
N VAL A 122 1.00 0.45 0.60
CA VAL A 122 -0.08 1.41 0.82
C VAL A 122 -1.38 0.82 0.31
N VAL A 123 -2.40 0.85 1.15
CA VAL A 123 -3.68 0.21 0.87
C VAL A 123 -4.85 1.08 1.32
N ASP A 124 -6.04 0.82 0.78
CA ASP A 124 -7.26 1.52 1.17
C ASP A 124 -7.82 1.04 2.53
N ARG A 125 -8.81 1.76 3.05
CA ARG A 125 -9.49 1.51 4.32
C ARG A 125 -10.18 0.14 4.42
N ALA A 126 -10.46 -0.53 3.31
CA ALA A 126 -11.03 -1.88 3.34
C ALA A 126 -10.07 -2.91 3.98
N TYR A 127 -8.77 -2.60 4.04
CA TYR A 127 -7.75 -3.47 4.59
C TYR A 127 -7.61 -3.36 6.12
N THR A 128 -7.94 -2.21 6.71
CA THR A 128 -8.00 -2.02 8.18
C THR A 128 -9.25 -2.64 8.81
N ASP A 129 -10.24 -3.01 8.00
CA ASP A 129 -11.36 -3.85 8.43
C ASP A 129 -11.00 -5.34 8.52
N GLN A 130 -9.91 -5.77 7.89
CA GLN A 130 -9.52 -7.17 7.84
C GLN A 130 -8.95 -7.63 9.19
N GLN A 131 -9.11 -8.91 9.49
CA GLN A 131 -8.40 -9.51 10.61
C GLN A 131 -6.88 -9.40 10.39
N PRO A 132 -6.07 -9.13 11.43
CA PRO A 132 -4.62 -8.95 11.27
C PRO A 132 -3.94 -10.10 10.53
N GLY A 133 -4.35 -11.34 10.81
CA GLY A 133 -3.83 -12.55 10.17
C GLY A 133 -4.17 -12.70 8.68
N HIS A 134 -5.16 -11.96 8.16
CA HIS A 134 -5.52 -11.98 6.74
C HIS A 134 -4.73 -10.95 5.91
N PHE A 135 -4.13 -9.93 6.53
CA PHE A 135 -3.42 -8.88 5.79
C PHE A 135 -2.21 -8.30 6.54
N ALA A 136 -2.42 -7.58 7.65
CA ALA A 136 -1.35 -6.77 8.24
C ALA A 136 -0.15 -7.60 8.73
N GLN A 137 -0.40 -8.73 9.39
CA GLN A 137 0.65 -9.65 9.83
C GLN A 137 1.38 -10.33 8.66
N PRO A 138 0.70 -10.98 7.70
CA PRO A 138 1.38 -11.61 6.57
C PRO A 138 2.12 -10.62 5.67
N ALA A 139 1.61 -9.39 5.47
CA ALA A 139 2.32 -8.36 4.69
C ALA A 139 3.67 -8.00 5.33
N ARG A 140 3.71 -7.89 6.67
CA ARG A 140 4.95 -7.62 7.42
C ARG A 140 5.90 -8.80 7.43
N GLN A 141 5.38 -10.03 7.48
CA GLN A 141 6.21 -11.24 7.33
C GLN A 141 6.87 -11.31 5.96
N LEU A 142 6.23 -10.75 4.93
CA LEU A 142 6.82 -10.58 3.60
C LEU A 142 7.81 -9.41 3.51
N GLY A 143 8.05 -8.67 4.60
CA GLY A 143 9.03 -7.57 4.66
C GLY A 143 8.48 -6.18 4.31
N TYR A 144 7.16 -6.05 4.12
CA TYR A 144 6.56 -4.73 3.83
C TYR A 144 6.31 -3.92 5.11
N GLN A 145 6.56 -2.62 4.99
CA GLN A 145 6.09 -1.62 5.95
C GLN A 145 4.70 -1.14 5.54
N LEU A 146 3.81 -0.88 6.49
CA LEU A 146 2.43 -0.49 6.18
C LEU A 146 2.23 1.02 6.34
N ALA A 147 1.57 1.60 5.36
CA ALA A 147 1.03 2.95 5.40
C ALA A 147 -0.48 2.88 5.08
N LEU A 148 -1.28 2.89 6.16
CA LEU A 148 -2.71 2.61 6.16
C LEU A 148 -3.54 3.90 6.25
N ASP A 149 -4.78 3.84 5.79
CA ASP A 149 -5.82 4.86 6.01
C ASP A 149 -6.93 4.28 6.92
N TYR A 150 -7.63 5.16 7.63
CA TYR A 150 -8.63 4.78 8.63
C TYR A 150 -9.99 5.39 8.33
N LYS A 151 -11.04 4.63 8.67
CA LYS A 151 -12.40 5.16 8.74
C LYS A 151 -12.54 6.13 9.92
N VAL A 152 -13.59 6.94 9.90
CA VAL A 152 -13.90 7.95 10.93
C VAL A 152 -13.93 7.34 12.34
N ASP A 153 -14.52 6.16 12.49
CA ASP A 153 -14.65 5.41 13.74
C ASP A 153 -13.37 4.69 14.18
N GLN A 154 -12.36 4.63 13.31
CA GLN A 154 -11.07 3.98 13.56
C GLN A 154 -9.95 4.97 13.87
N ARG A 155 -10.22 6.28 13.86
CA ARG A 155 -9.25 7.36 14.13
C ARG A 155 -9.16 7.68 15.62
N GLY A 156 -8.00 8.17 16.04
CA GLY A 156 -7.72 8.55 17.43
C GLY A 156 -7.20 7.38 18.25
N VAL A 157 -7.66 7.28 19.50
CA VAL A 157 -7.26 6.22 20.43
C VAL A 157 -7.95 4.90 20.08
N GLN A 158 -7.18 3.92 19.62
CA GLN A 158 -7.67 2.63 19.13
C GLN A 158 -7.58 1.52 20.18
N GLY A 159 -6.76 1.70 21.22
CA GLY A 159 -6.59 0.71 22.28
C GLY A 159 -5.28 0.90 23.04
N SER A 160 -4.77 -0.17 23.65
CA SER A 160 -3.48 -0.14 24.35
C SER A 160 -2.79 -1.51 24.33
N ALA A 161 -1.46 -1.50 24.45
CA ALA A 161 -0.65 -2.71 24.60
C ALA A 161 0.52 -2.45 25.56
N HIS A 162 0.77 -3.36 26.50
CA HIS A 162 1.78 -3.22 27.56
C HIS A 162 1.72 -1.87 28.30
N GLY A 163 0.53 -1.27 28.38
CA GLY A 163 0.32 0.02 29.02
C GLY A 163 0.65 1.24 28.17
N ALA A 164 1.04 1.09 26.91
CA ALA A 164 1.15 2.17 25.94
C ALA A 164 -0.17 2.31 25.16
N LEU A 165 -0.58 3.54 24.85
CA LEU A 165 -1.78 3.81 24.06
C LEU A 165 -1.48 3.58 22.58
N LEU A 166 -2.39 2.96 21.84
CA LEU A 166 -2.35 2.89 20.39
C LEU A 166 -3.18 4.05 19.83
N ILE A 167 -2.52 5.01 19.19
CA ILE A 167 -3.14 6.23 18.68
C ILE A 167 -2.83 6.32 17.19
N ASP A 168 -3.86 6.26 16.35
CA ASP A 168 -3.76 6.21 14.88
C ASP A 168 -2.68 5.23 14.38
N GLY A 169 -2.56 4.07 15.03
CA GLY A 169 -1.60 3.03 14.70
C GLY A 169 -0.20 3.17 15.28
N SER A 170 0.09 4.25 16.00
CA SER A 170 1.38 4.45 16.68
C SER A 170 1.25 4.23 18.19
N LEU A 171 2.22 3.54 18.80
CA LEU A 171 2.26 3.39 20.25
C LEU A 171 2.77 4.69 20.90
N ALA A 172 2.07 5.15 21.93
CA ALA A 172 2.30 6.42 22.61
C ALA A 172 2.32 6.28 24.14
N CYS A 173 2.94 7.26 24.79
CA CYS A 173 2.95 7.41 26.23
C CYS A 173 1.51 7.44 26.77
N PRO A 174 1.18 6.67 27.84
CA PRO A 174 -0.16 6.67 28.41
C PRO A 174 -0.58 7.97 29.08
N LEU A 175 0.35 8.91 29.25
CA LEU A 175 0.10 10.24 29.80
C LEU A 175 0.17 11.33 28.70
N MET A 176 -0.02 10.96 27.44
CA MET A 176 -0.23 11.95 26.38
C MET A 176 -1.49 12.76 26.70
N PRO A 177 -1.45 14.10 26.62
CA PRO A 177 -2.64 14.93 26.83
C PRO A 177 -3.80 14.55 25.90
N ASP A 178 -5.02 14.53 26.43
CA ASP A 178 -6.21 14.11 25.69
C ASP A 178 -6.45 14.92 24.40
N ARG A 179 -6.18 16.24 24.43
CA ARG A 179 -6.27 17.09 23.24
C ARG A 179 -5.37 16.59 22.11
N LEU A 180 -4.20 16.04 22.44
CA LEU A 180 -3.32 15.43 21.46
C LEU A 180 -3.83 14.04 21.10
N ALA A 181 -4.13 13.18 22.08
CA ALA A 181 -4.54 11.81 21.83
C ALA A 181 -5.79 11.69 20.95
N GLN A 182 -6.77 12.58 21.16
CA GLN A 182 -8.06 12.59 20.46
C GLN A 182 -8.11 13.53 19.25
N ALA A 183 -6.99 14.15 18.84
CA ALA A 183 -6.99 15.18 17.79
C ALA A 183 -7.59 14.76 16.43
N THR A 184 -7.60 13.45 16.14
CA THR A 184 -8.11 12.87 14.89
C THR A 184 -9.47 12.20 15.05
N THR A 185 -9.97 12.08 16.28
CA THR A 185 -11.19 11.35 16.62
C THR A 185 -12.40 12.04 16.01
N GLY A 186 -13.22 11.29 15.28
CA GLY A 186 -14.45 11.80 14.68
C GLY A 186 -14.26 12.79 13.52
N LEU A 187 -13.03 13.10 13.12
CA LEU A 187 -12.78 13.90 11.92
C LEU A 187 -13.28 13.16 10.68
N ASP A 188 -13.90 13.89 9.76
CA ASP A 188 -14.38 13.35 8.49
C ASP A 188 -13.25 13.20 7.45
N ASP A 189 -13.57 12.62 6.29
CA ASP A 189 -12.58 12.43 5.22
C ASP A 189 -12.09 13.73 4.60
N ALA A 190 -12.90 14.80 4.63
CA ALA A 190 -12.53 16.09 4.04
C ALA A 190 -11.45 16.77 4.90
N ALA A 191 -11.64 16.79 6.22
CA ALA A 191 -10.71 17.35 7.20
C ALA A 191 -9.34 16.65 7.18
N ILE A 192 -9.31 15.36 6.88
CA ILE A 192 -8.06 14.58 6.83
C ILE A 192 -7.33 14.74 5.49
N ARG A 193 -8.06 14.84 4.37
CA ARG A 193 -7.45 15.04 3.03
C ARG A 193 -6.74 16.40 2.93
N THR A 194 -7.33 17.40 3.57
CA THR A 194 -6.80 18.76 3.68
C THR A 194 -6.76 19.17 5.15
N PRO A 195 -5.73 18.72 5.90
CA PRO A 195 -5.57 19.08 7.31
C PRO A 195 -5.45 20.59 7.48
N SER A 196 -6.15 21.14 8.48
CA SER A 196 -5.92 22.52 8.91
C SER A 196 -4.53 22.66 9.56
N ASP A 197 -4.01 23.88 9.60
CA ASP A 197 -2.74 24.17 10.29
C ASP A 197 -2.81 23.81 11.78
N GLU A 198 -3.98 23.95 12.42
CA GLU A 198 -4.18 23.52 13.80
C GLU A 198 -4.03 22.01 13.94
N LEU A 199 -4.67 21.21 13.06
CA LEU A 199 -4.53 19.76 13.09
C LEU A 199 -3.08 19.35 12.83
N ALA A 200 -2.40 19.96 11.85
CA ALA A 200 -0.99 19.69 11.57
C ALA A 200 -0.09 20.01 12.78
N ALA A 201 -0.38 21.09 13.52
CA ALA A 201 0.32 21.43 14.75
C ALA A 201 0.06 20.40 15.87
N LEU A 202 -1.17 19.93 16.03
CA LEU A 202 -1.51 18.87 17.00
C LEU A 202 -0.80 17.55 16.66
N ILE A 203 -0.78 17.15 15.38
CA ILE A 203 -0.07 15.95 14.93
C ILE A 203 1.43 16.07 15.20
N THR A 204 2.04 17.23 14.91
CA THR A 204 3.45 17.49 15.21
C THR A 204 3.72 17.43 16.71
N ALA A 205 2.83 18.00 17.53
CA ALA A 205 2.95 17.98 18.98
C ALA A 205 2.81 16.58 19.61
N ARG A 206 2.28 15.57 18.88
CA ARG A 206 2.26 14.16 19.33
C ARG A 206 3.63 13.50 19.27
N GLU A 207 4.50 13.91 18.35
CA GLU A 207 5.78 13.22 18.07
C GLU A 207 6.62 12.96 19.33
N PRO A 208 6.78 13.91 20.28
CA PRO A 208 7.58 13.68 21.48
C PRO A 208 7.04 12.57 22.40
N TYR A 209 5.75 12.28 22.33
CA TYR A 209 5.05 11.30 23.17
C TYR A 209 5.00 9.90 22.55
N LEU A 210 5.34 9.75 21.27
CA LEU A 210 5.39 8.45 20.63
C LEU A 210 6.53 7.61 21.21
N LEU A 211 6.29 6.30 21.35
CA LEU A 211 7.32 5.37 21.78
C LEU A 211 8.39 5.26 20.70
N ARG A 212 9.65 5.25 21.12
CA ARG A 212 10.79 5.17 20.20
C ARG A 212 11.07 3.71 19.84
N LEU A 213 11.33 3.45 18.56
CA LEU A 213 11.84 2.16 18.12
C LEU A 213 13.27 1.98 18.61
N LYS A 214 13.50 1.03 19.52
CA LYS A 214 14.84 0.74 20.05
C LYS A 214 15.53 -0.38 19.29
N GLN A 215 14.76 -1.39 18.89
CA GLN A 215 15.26 -2.52 18.13
C GLN A 215 14.19 -2.91 17.12
N SER A 216 14.60 -3.00 15.85
CA SER A 216 13.76 -3.49 14.77
C SER A 216 13.34 -4.94 15.00
N THR A 217 12.38 -5.39 14.19
CA THR A 217 11.82 -6.73 14.22
C THR A 217 12.91 -7.81 14.26
N ASN A 218 12.87 -8.67 15.27
CA ASN A 218 13.76 -9.84 15.34
C ASN A 218 13.20 -11.02 14.50
N ALA A 219 13.94 -12.12 14.41
CA ALA A 219 13.52 -13.31 13.66
C ALA A 219 12.15 -13.89 14.11
N GLY A 220 11.75 -13.64 15.37
CA GLY A 220 10.45 -14.04 15.92
C GLY A 220 9.32 -13.03 15.69
N GLY A 221 9.57 -11.93 14.97
CA GLY A 221 8.56 -10.89 14.71
C GLY A 221 8.39 -9.87 15.85
N ALA A 222 9.19 -9.94 16.92
CA ALA A 222 9.08 -9.05 18.06
C ALA A 222 9.84 -7.74 17.84
N ILE A 223 9.24 -6.63 18.24
CA ILE A 223 9.76 -5.26 18.11
C ILE A 223 9.96 -4.67 19.49
N ARG A 224 11.08 -3.98 19.73
CA ARG A 224 11.34 -3.36 21.03
C ARG A 224 11.12 -1.86 20.96
N PHE A 225 10.22 -1.37 21.81
CA PHE A 225 9.95 0.04 21.98
C PHE A 225 10.53 0.56 23.29
N GLN A 226 10.92 1.83 23.31
CA GLN A 226 11.45 2.52 24.47
C GLN A 226 10.50 3.63 24.90
N CYS A 227 10.36 3.79 26.22
CA CYS A 227 9.67 4.93 26.81
C CYS A 227 10.36 6.23 26.35
N PRO A 228 9.62 7.25 25.86
CA PRO A 228 10.20 8.48 25.34
C PRO A 228 11.00 9.29 26.39
N ALA A 229 10.75 9.03 27.69
CA ALA A 229 11.51 9.61 28.80
C ALA A 229 12.83 8.87 29.11
N ALA A 230 13.01 7.62 28.66
CA ALA A 230 14.01 6.71 29.22
C ALA A 230 15.44 6.85 28.67
N ASP A 231 15.64 7.65 27.62
CA ASP A 231 16.91 7.75 26.90
C ASP A 231 17.84 8.83 27.48
N THR A 232 19.09 8.93 27.00
CA THR A 232 20.03 10.03 27.32
C THR A 232 19.60 11.35 26.68
N SER A 233 18.91 11.28 25.54
CA SER A 233 18.30 12.41 24.84
C SER A 233 16.77 12.22 24.75
N PRO A 234 16.04 12.35 25.88
CA PRO A 234 14.62 12.06 25.91
C PRO A 234 13.81 13.07 25.08
N SER A 235 12.68 12.65 24.51
CA SER A 235 11.80 13.55 23.77
C SER A 235 10.86 14.33 24.68
N LEU A 236 10.58 13.80 25.87
CA LEU A 236 9.77 14.44 26.89
C LEU A 236 10.36 14.23 28.28
N THR A 237 9.95 15.07 29.23
CA THR A 237 10.28 14.89 30.66
C THR A 237 9.09 14.26 31.38
N CYS A 238 9.36 13.33 32.30
CA CYS A 238 8.31 12.58 32.99
C CYS A 238 8.67 12.41 34.48
N PRO A 239 8.06 13.19 35.38
CA PRO A 239 8.34 13.11 36.82
C PRO A 239 8.10 11.72 37.41
N ARG A 240 7.12 10.98 36.86
CA ARG A 240 6.85 9.60 37.26
C ARG A 240 8.04 8.69 36.93
N PHE A 241 8.61 8.82 35.73
CA PHE A 241 9.77 8.04 35.31
C PHE A 241 11.00 8.39 36.16
N ASP A 242 11.25 9.69 36.38
CA ASP A 242 12.41 10.16 37.14
C ASP A 242 12.39 9.65 38.58
N ARG A 243 11.22 9.67 39.23
CA ARG A 243 11.01 9.11 40.58
C ARG A 243 11.23 7.59 40.63
N LEU A 244 10.69 6.83 39.67
CA LEU A 244 10.81 5.36 39.67
C LEU A 244 12.24 4.89 39.41
N HIS A 245 12.95 5.57 38.53
CA HIS A 245 14.31 5.20 38.14
C HIS A 245 15.38 5.98 38.89
N GLN A 246 14.97 6.73 39.92
CA GLN A 246 15.85 7.54 40.77
C GLN A 246 16.82 8.41 39.96
N ARG A 247 16.33 8.95 38.83
CA ARG A 247 17.07 9.98 38.11
C ARG A 247 17.07 11.19 39.03
N GLY A 248 18.23 11.45 39.62
CA GLY A 248 18.43 12.62 40.47
C GLY A 248 18.05 13.90 39.73
N PRO A 249 17.83 15.02 40.44
CA PRO A 249 17.64 16.31 39.79
C PRO A 249 18.79 16.50 38.80
N LEU A 250 18.46 16.60 37.51
CA LEU A 250 19.46 16.87 36.51
C LEU A 250 20.17 18.16 36.91
N ARG A 251 21.49 18.09 37.05
CA ARG A 251 22.29 19.30 37.30
C ARG A 251 21.92 20.31 36.21
N PRO A 252 21.66 21.59 36.56
CA PRO A 252 21.42 22.60 35.56
C PRO A 252 22.60 22.62 34.59
N ALA A 253 22.38 22.18 33.35
CA ALA A 253 23.37 22.30 32.31
C ALA A 253 23.29 23.74 31.80
N ALA A 254 24.40 24.47 31.78
CA ALA A 254 24.46 25.75 31.10
C ALA A 254 24.13 25.52 29.61
N VAL A 255 23.19 26.30 29.08
CA VAL A 255 22.78 26.22 27.67
C VAL A 255 23.20 27.51 26.99
N ASP A 256 23.91 27.39 25.88
CA ASP A 256 24.10 28.50 24.98
C ASP A 256 22.77 28.83 24.27
N LEU A 257 22.19 29.99 24.59
CA LEU A 257 20.92 30.43 24.01
C LEU A 257 21.05 30.86 22.53
N THR A 258 22.27 31.09 22.04
CA THR A 258 22.52 31.40 20.64
C THR A 258 22.55 30.15 19.77
N ASP A 259 22.91 29.00 20.34
CA ASP A 259 22.90 27.70 19.66
C ASP A 259 21.48 27.10 19.69
N ALA A 260 20.80 27.17 18.54
CA ALA A 260 19.47 26.60 18.36
C ALA A 260 19.41 25.08 18.65
N ARG A 261 20.48 24.34 18.36
CA ARG A 261 20.55 22.89 18.57
C ARG A 261 20.66 22.57 20.05
N GLN A 262 21.48 23.30 20.79
CA GLN A 262 21.60 23.14 22.24
C GLN A 262 20.28 23.50 22.95
N ARG A 263 19.65 24.62 22.56
CA ARG A 263 18.33 25.00 23.09
C ARG A 263 17.28 23.91 22.85
N ALA A 264 17.20 23.38 21.63
CA ALA A 264 16.23 22.34 21.29
C ALA A 264 16.52 21.00 21.99
N ALA A 265 17.78 20.69 22.27
CA ALA A 265 18.18 19.47 22.98
C ALA A 265 17.94 19.55 24.50
N HIS A 266 17.93 20.75 25.07
CA HIS A 266 17.79 20.94 26.51
C HIS A 266 16.44 20.44 27.04
N LEU A 267 16.45 19.86 28.25
CA LEU A 267 15.27 19.22 28.86
C LEU A 267 14.13 20.21 29.16
N ALA A 268 14.45 21.47 29.47
CA ALA A 268 13.43 22.50 29.69
C ALA A 268 12.65 22.86 28.42
N ALA A 269 13.20 22.58 27.22
CA ALA A 269 12.50 22.76 25.96
C ALA A 269 11.63 21.54 25.59
N LYS A 270 11.74 20.43 26.34
CA LYS A 270 10.95 19.22 26.08
C LYS A 270 9.60 19.29 26.78
N PRO A 271 8.52 18.75 26.18
CA PRO A 271 7.22 18.68 26.84
C PRO A 271 7.33 17.94 28.17
N ARG A 272 6.70 18.49 29.21
CA ARG A 272 6.62 17.85 30.53
C ARG A 272 5.29 17.15 30.69
N VAL A 273 5.35 15.85 30.88
CA VAL A 273 4.19 15.01 31.19
C VAL A 273 3.76 15.26 32.64
N LEU A 274 2.44 15.34 32.87
CA LEU A 274 1.85 15.53 34.19
C LEU A 274 1.09 14.27 34.62
N PRO A 275 1.65 13.45 35.53
CA PRO A 275 0.90 12.36 36.15
C PRO A 275 -0.25 12.89 37.02
N PRO A 276 -1.36 12.12 37.18
CA PRO A 276 -2.44 12.47 38.10
C PRO A 276 -1.93 12.59 39.55
N GLN A 277 -2.65 13.38 40.36
CA GLN A 277 -2.38 13.54 41.79
C GLN A 277 -3.59 13.07 42.62
N PRO A 278 -3.44 12.10 43.55
CA PRO A 278 -2.22 11.32 43.78
C PRO A 278 -1.91 10.39 42.60
N ASP A 279 -0.61 10.13 42.37
CA ASP A 279 -0.19 9.20 41.33
C ASP A 279 -0.37 7.75 41.80
N LEU A 280 -0.48 6.83 40.84
CA LEU A 280 -0.61 5.39 41.09
C LEU A 280 0.64 4.83 41.78
N LYS A 281 0.45 3.79 42.61
CA LYS A 281 1.55 3.07 43.26
C LYS A 281 2.40 2.34 42.22
N ALA A 282 3.68 2.13 42.53
CA ALA A 282 4.64 1.54 41.59
C ALA A 282 4.19 0.19 41.00
N GLY A 283 3.50 -0.66 41.77
CA GLY A 283 2.98 -1.96 41.30
C GLY A 283 1.78 -1.87 40.35
N GLU A 284 0.99 -0.80 40.45
CA GLU A 284 -0.23 -0.55 39.66
C GLU A 284 0.08 0.17 38.35
N LEU A 285 1.32 0.63 38.17
CA LEU A 285 1.70 1.40 36.99
C LEU A 285 1.76 0.54 35.72
N PRO A 286 1.41 1.13 34.56
CA PRO A 286 1.51 0.44 33.28
C PRO A 286 2.95 -0.04 33.03
N LYS A 287 3.10 -1.20 32.35
CA LYS A 287 4.42 -1.85 32.15
C LYS A 287 5.44 -0.92 31.50
N ILE A 288 5.03 -0.14 30.49
CA ILE A 288 5.86 0.90 29.85
C ILE A 288 6.33 2.02 30.81
N CYS A 289 5.58 2.30 31.87
CA CYS A 289 5.97 3.30 32.88
C CYS A 289 6.92 2.73 33.94
N ARG A 290 6.87 1.41 34.19
CA ARG A 290 7.74 0.72 35.15
C ARG A 290 9.10 0.33 34.56
N GLN A 291 9.16 0.14 33.24
CA GLN A 291 10.33 -0.33 32.52
C GLN A 291 10.84 0.74 31.56
N HIS A 292 12.14 0.71 31.23
CA HIS A 292 12.67 1.60 30.18
C HIS A 292 12.16 1.22 28.78
N THR A 293 11.82 -0.06 28.58
CA THR A 293 11.48 -0.61 27.27
C THR A 293 10.40 -1.68 27.40
N ILE A 294 9.57 -1.82 26.37
CA ILE A 294 8.65 -2.95 26.20
C ILE A 294 9.01 -3.71 24.92
N THR A 295 8.78 -5.01 24.93
CA THR A 295 8.86 -5.85 23.73
C THR A 295 7.44 -6.16 23.30
N LEU A 296 7.13 -5.82 22.06
CA LEU A 296 5.87 -6.13 21.40
C LEU A 296 6.09 -7.38 20.53
N GLY A 297 5.59 -8.52 20.99
CA GLY A 297 5.51 -9.75 20.22
C GLY A 297 4.42 -9.69 19.14
N LYS A 298 4.40 -10.71 18.27
CA LYS A 298 3.49 -10.80 17.12
C LYS A 298 2.00 -10.70 17.51
N ASP A 299 1.62 -11.29 18.64
CA ASP A 299 0.22 -11.43 19.05
C ASP A 299 -0.18 -10.48 20.19
N ASP A 300 0.74 -9.65 20.68
CA ASP A 300 0.50 -8.78 21.85
C ASP A 300 -0.56 -7.70 21.60
N LEU A 301 -0.71 -7.24 20.36
CA LEU A 301 -1.77 -6.32 19.95
C LEU A 301 -3.09 -7.05 19.63
N GLY A 302 -3.07 -8.37 19.48
CA GLY A 302 -4.23 -9.16 19.05
C GLY A 302 -4.90 -8.56 17.80
N HIS A 303 -6.20 -8.30 17.90
CA HIS A 303 -7.00 -7.71 16.81
C HIS A 303 -6.59 -6.27 16.45
N LEU A 304 -5.85 -5.55 17.31
CA LEU A 304 -5.41 -4.17 17.09
C LEU A 304 -4.20 -4.07 16.14
N ASP A 305 -3.49 -5.17 15.85
CA ASP A 305 -2.30 -5.13 14.97
C ASP A 305 -2.65 -4.73 13.52
N LYS A 306 -3.93 -4.86 13.13
CA LYS A 306 -4.46 -4.37 11.86
C LYS A 306 -4.38 -2.85 11.71
N PHE A 307 -4.33 -2.12 12.82
CA PHE A 307 -4.19 -0.67 12.85
C PHE A 307 -2.74 -0.22 12.97
N ARG A 308 -1.79 -1.09 13.28
CA ARG A 308 -0.41 -0.65 13.50
C ARG A 308 0.14 0.03 12.24
N GLN A 309 0.82 1.16 12.41
CA GLN A 309 1.52 1.87 11.33
C GLN A 309 3.02 1.76 11.52
N ASP A 310 3.73 1.81 10.41
CA ASP A 310 5.19 1.96 10.43
C ASP A 310 5.61 3.45 10.28
N LEU A 311 4.68 4.33 9.88
CA LEU A 311 4.82 5.79 9.88
C LEU A 311 3.65 6.44 10.65
N PRO A 312 3.90 7.38 11.58
CA PRO A 312 2.82 8.00 12.33
C PRO A 312 1.83 8.73 11.41
N TYR A 313 0.54 8.46 11.60
CA TYR A 313 -0.53 8.91 10.72
C TYR A 313 -0.57 10.44 10.58
N LEU A 314 -0.81 10.91 9.35
CA LEU A 314 -0.84 12.34 8.96
C LEU A 314 0.43 13.15 9.19
N THR A 315 1.53 12.53 9.64
CA THR A 315 2.82 13.22 9.61
C THR A 315 3.24 13.50 8.17
N PRO A 316 4.11 14.51 7.94
CA PRO A 316 4.66 14.76 6.61
C PRO A 316 5.31 13.53 5.97
N ALA A 317 5.93 12.65 6.76
CA ALA A 317 6.49 11.39 6.28
C ALA A 317 5.40 10.43 5.76
N TRP A 318 4.31 10.27 6.51
CA TRP A 318 3.16 9.47 6.09
C TRP A 318 2.51 10.06 4.83
N ILE A 319 2.28 11.38 4.78
CA ILE A 319 1.65 12.07 3.64
C ILE A 319 2.48 11.89 2.36
N ARG A 320 3.81 12.07 2.44
CA ARG A 320 4.73 11.87 1.32
C ARG A 320 4.77 10.42 0.83
N THR A 321 4.41 9.46 1.68
CA THR A 321 4.36 8.04 1.30
C THR A 321 3.00 7.69 0.71
N TYR A 322 1.93 8.03 1.42
CA TYR A 322 0.57 7.62 1.10
C TYR A 322 0.03 8.28 -0.17
N LYS A 323 0.12 9.62 -0.29
CA LYS A 323 -0.49 10.37 -1.42
C LYS A 323 0.07 9.93 -2.78
N PRO A 324 1.41 9.86 -2.99
CA PRO A 324 1.95 9.46 -4.29
C PRO A 324 1.61 8.01 -4.64
N VAL A 325 1.68 7.08 -3.69
CA VAL A 325 1.37 5.67 -3.98
C VAL A 325 -0.10 5.48 -4.33
N ARG A 326 -1.01 6.18 -3.63
CA ARG A 326 -2.43 6.20 -3.97
C ARG A 326 -2.66 6.74 -5.38
N ALA A 327 -2.06 7.87 -5.72
CA ALA A 327 -2.16 8.45 -7.06
C ALA A 327 -1.62 7.51 -8.16
N ASN A 328 -0.53 6.78 -7.90
CA ASN A 328 -0.01 5.78 -8.83
C ASN A 328 -1.00 4.62 -9.05
N THR A 329 -1.64 4.18 -7.97
CA THR A 329 -2.62 3.08 -8.01
C THR A 329 -3.88 3.48 -8.77
N GLU A 330 -4.43 4.67 -8.46
CA GLU A 330 -5.56 5.26 -9.17
C GLU A 330 -5.22 5.47 -10.66
N GLY A 331 -4.00 5.92 -10.95
CA GLY A 331 -3.48 6.09 -12.31
C GLY A 331 -3.45 4.78 -13.11
N ILE A 332 -2.92 3.69 -12.54
CA ILE A 332 -2.91 2.38 -13.23
C ILE A 332 -4.32 1.82 -13.39
N ASN A 333 -5.17 1.92 -12.37
CA ASN A 333 -6.57 1.51 -12.49
C ASN A 333 -7.27 2.28 -13.62
N GLY A 334 -7.05 3.60 -13.70
CA GLY A 334 -7.57 4.45 -14.77
C GLY A 334 -7.04 4.05 -16.15
N ARG A 335 -5.73 3.80 -16.28
CA ARG A 335 -5.12 3.35 -17.55
C ARG A 335 -5.66 1.99 -17.99
N LEU A 336 -5.86 1.04 -17.09
CA LEU A 336 -6.44 -0.27 -17.40
C LEU A 336 -7.90 -0.17 -17.86
N LYS A 337 -8.66 0.81 -17.34
CA LYS A 337 -10.03 1.13 -17.75
C LYS A 337 -10.14 2.09 -18.95
N GLY A 338 -9.02 2.62 -19.43
CA GLY A 338 -8.95 3.51 -20.61
C GLY A 338 -8.14 2.92 -21.76
N HIS A 339 -7.59 1.73 -21.59
CA HIS A 339 -6.83 1.01 -22.61
C HIS A 339 -7.78 0.46 -23.69
N ASP A 340 -7.26 0.15 -24.88
CA ASP A 340 -8.04 -0.33 -26.03
C ASP A 340 -8.93 -1.54 -25.74
N LEU A 341 -8.56 -2.37 -24.76
CA LEU A 341 -9.30 -3.58 -24.37
C LEU A 341 -10.13 -3.40 -23.08
N ASP A 342 -10.17 -2.18 -22.54
CA ASP A 342 -10.92 -1.68 -21.38
C ASP A 342 -11.35 -2.74 -20.35
N LEU A 343 -10.67 -2.73 -19.19
CA LEU A 343 -11.03 -3.58 -18.06
C LEU A 343 -12.47 -3.32 -17.56
N GLY A 344 -12.98 -2.11 -17.71
CA GLY A 344 -14.34 -1.71 -17.36
C GLY A 344 -15.42 -2.09 -18.38
N ASP A 345 -15.07 -2.42 -19.63
CA ASP A 345 -16.07 -2.87 -20.62
C ASP A 345 -16.21 -4.40 -20.58
N PRO A 346 -17.36 -4.96 -20.14
CA PRO A 346 -17.58 -6.40 -20.17
C PRO A 346 -17.66 -6.98 -21.59
N LYS A 347 -17.89 -6.16 -22.64
CA LYS A 347 -18.00 -6.63 -24.03
C LYS A 347 -16.67 -7.16 -24.58
N THR A 348 -15.55 -6.72 -24.02
CA THR A 348 -14.22 -7.25 -24.38
C THR A 348 -13.99 -8.66 -23.81
N ARG A 349 -14.88 -9.14 -22.93
CA ARG A 349 -14.78 -10.42 -22.22
C ARG A 349 -16.14 -11.12 -22.09
N LEU A 350 -16.62 -11.72 -23.18
CA LEU A 350 -17.93 -12.39 -23.22
C LEU A 350 -17.96 -13.76 -22.53
N ALA A 351 -16.80 -14.38 -22.27
CA ALA A 351 -16.75 -15.71 -21.69
C ALA A 351 -17.28 -15.74 -20.25
N HIS A 352 -18.08 -16.75 -19.91
CA HIS A 352 -18.68 -16.87 -18.58
C HIS A 352 -17.79 -17.62 -17.57
N GLY A 353 -17.94 -17.25 -16.31
CA GLY A 353 -17.34 -17.93 -15.17
C GLY A 353 -16.02 -17.29 -14.72
N ARG A 354 -15.77 -17.34 -13.41
CA ARG A 354 -14.59 -16.71 -12.78
C ARG A 354 -13.27 -17.15 -13.40
N VAL A 355 -13.12 -18.43 -13.78
CA VAL A 355 -11.87 -18.93 -14.37
C VAL A 355 -11.59 -18.27 -15.71
N ALA A 356 -12.57 -18.26 -16.62
CA ALA A 356 -12.42 -17.62 -17.92
C ALA A 356 -12.17 -16.11 -17.78
N GLN A 357 -12.94 -15.44 -16.92
CA GLN A 357 -12.74 -14.02 -16.61
C GLN A 357 -11.34 -13.76 -16.02
N THR A 358 -10.83 -14.63 -15.15
CA THR A 358 -9.48 -14.48 -14.58
C THR A 358 -8.40 -14.56 -15.66
N ILE A 359 -8.50 -15.52 -16.58
CA ILE A 359 -7.54 -15.67 -17.68
C ILE A 359 -7.59 -14.45 -18.60
N LEU A 360 -8.80 -14.03 -19.00
CA LEU A 360 -8.98 -12.87 -19.88
C LEU A 360 -8.45 -11.59 -19.24
N VAL A 361 -8.82 -11.30 -17.99
CA VAL A 361 -8.30 -10.13 -17.25
C VAL A 361 -6.78 -10.20 -17.10
N ALA A 362 -6.22 -11.39 -16.83
CA ALA A 362 -4.78 -11.55 -16.76
C ALA A 362 -4.08 -11.27 -18.09
N LEU A 363 -4.67 -11.66 -19.23
CA LEU A 363 -4.17 -11.32 -20.56
C LEU A 363 -4.27 -9.81 -20.82
N LEU A 364 -5.41 -9.19 -20.51
CA LEU A 364 -5.61 -7.74 -20.65
C LEU A 364 -4.56 -6.94 -19.88
N VAL A 365 -4.36 -7.27 -18.60
CA VAL A 365 -3.35 -6.60 -17.75
C VAL A 365 -1.95 -6.86 -18.29
N THR A 366 -1.67 -8.07 -18.81
CA THR A 366 -0.35 -8.38 -19.40
C THR A 366 -0.08 -7.54 -20.64
N VAL A 367 -1.06 -7.41 -21.54
CA VAL A 367 -0.95 -6.59 -22.76
C VAL A 367 -0.79 -5.11 -22.41
N ALA A 368 -1.57 -4.62 -21.44
CA ALA A 368 -1.46 -3.25 -20.97
C ALA A 368 -0.08 -2.96 -20.34
N ASP A 369 0.43 -3.86 -19.48
CA ASP A 369 1.77 -3.71 -18.90
C ASP A 369 2.88 -3.72 -19.97
N ASP A 370 2.75 -4.55 -21.02
CA ASP A 370 3.69 -4.56 -22.15
C ASP A 370 3.66 -3.24 -22.91
N HIS A 371 2.46 -2.71 -23.18
CA HIS A 371 2.30 -1.39 -23.78
C HIS A 371 2.88 -0.27 -22.90
N PHE A 372 2.67 -0.32 -21.58
CA PHE A 372 3.24 0.65 -20.64
C PHE A 372 4.77 0.59 -20.61
N LEU A 373 5.32 -0.62 -20.70
CA LEU A 373 6.76 -0.84 -20.78
C LEU A 373 7.34 -0.24 -22.06
N ASP A 374 6.66 -0.43 -23.19
CA ASP A 374 7.09 0.06 -24.50
C ASP A 374 7.01 1.60 -24.58
N GLN A 375 5.92 2.20 -24.12
CA GLN A 375 5.78 3.66 -23.98
C GLN A 375 6.91 4.27 -23.13
N TRP A 376 7.22 3.63 -22.00
CA TRP A 376 8.30 4.09 -21.12
C TRP A 376 9.66 4.01 -21.80
N ARG A 377 9.92 2.95 -22.57
CA ARG A 377 11.16 2.80 -23.35
C ARG A 377 11.31 3.92 -24.37
N HIS A 378 10.27 4.20 -25.16
CA HIS A 378 10.29 5.30 -26.13
C HIS A 378 10.52 6.67 -25.50
N THR A 379 10.07 6.87 -24.26
CA THR A 379 10.27 8.14 -23.53
C THR A 379 11.69 8.27 -22.97
N GLN A 380 12.32 7.16 -22.57
CA GLN A 380 13.67 7.15 -21.96
C GLN A 380 14.80 6.94 -22.98
N GLN A 381 14.47 6.38 -24.15
CA GLN A 381 15.33 6.24 -25.32
C GLN A 381 14.62 6.93 -26.48
N PRO A 382 14.76 8.26 -26.64
CA PRO A 382 14.31 8.90 -27.87
C PRO A 382 15.00 8.20 -29.05
N PRO A 383 14.33 8.04 -30.20
CA PRO A 383 14.93 7.42 -31.38
C PRO A 383 16.25 8.13 -31.70
N ASP A 384 17.32 7.36 -31.90
CA ASP A 384 18.65 7.87 -32.20
C ASP A 384 18.59 8.88 -33.36
N GLU A 385 18.78 10.17 -33.06
CA GLU A 385 19.40 11.12 -33.99
C GLU A 385 20.90 10.79 -34.06
N ALA A 386 21.24 9.61 -34.60
CA ALA A 386 22.54 9.24 -35.16
C ALA A 386 22.52 7.80 -35.73
N ALA A 387 21.63 7.55 -36.69
CA ALA A 387 21.91 6.58 -37.76
C ALA A 387 21.94 7.34 -39.10
N ALA A 388 22.70 8.43 -39.13
CA ALA A 388 23.08 9.14 -40.35
C ALA A 388 24.55 8.84 -40.70
N THR A 389 24.93 7.56 -40.74
CA THR A 389 26.04 7.10 -41.59
C THR A 389 25.95 5.59 -41.84
N SER A 390 26.04 5.21 -43.11
CA SER A 390 26.12 3.85 -43.65
C SER A 390 24.79 3.10 -43.75
N THR A 391 23.99 3.48 -44.75
CA THR A 391 23.32 2.52 -45.61
C THR A 391 24.35 1.55 -46.17
N ASP A 392 24.54 0.42 -45.50
CA ASP A 392 24.91 -0.83 -46.17
C ASP A 392 23.64 -1.67 -46.24
N ILE A 393 23.06 -1.67 -47.43
CA ILE A 393 21.89 -2.44 -47.80
C ILE A 393 22.33 -3.91 -47.79
N LEU A 394 21.90 -4.67 -46.78
CA LEU A 394 21.82 -6.12 -46.92
C LEU A 394 20.67 -6.41 -47.88
N GLU A 395 20.98 -6.41 -49.17
CA GLU A 395 20.11 -6.93 -50.22
C GLU A 395 19.82 -8.40 -49.90
N ILE A 396 18.56 -8.70 -49.59
CA ILE A 396 18.03 -10.05 -49.74
C ILE A 396 17.92 -10.25 -51.27
N PRO A 397 18.56 -11.28 -51.87
CA PRO A 397 18.43 -11.53 -53.29
C PRO A 397 16.97 -11.81 -53.61
N THR A 398 16.37 -10.91 -54.39
CA THR A 398 15.10 -11.14 -55.06
C THR A 398 15.32 -12.23 -56.12
N GLU A 399 14.84 -13.44 -55.86
CA GLU A 399 14.66 -14.44 -56.91
C GLU A 399 13.76 -13.84 -57.99
N HIS A 400 14.38 -13.53 -59.13
CA HIS A 400 13.71 -13.18 -60.37
C HIS A 400 12.96 -14.43 -60.86
N VAL A 401 11.66 -14.49 -60.58
CA VAL A 401 10.76 -15.46 -61.22
C VAL A 401 10.47 -14.93 -62.62
N ASP A 402 11.22 -15.44 -63.60
CA ASP A 402 10.93 -15.25 -65.02
C ASP A 402 9.53 -15.79 -65.34
N ARG A 403 8.61 -14.89 -65.67
CA ARG A 403 7.31 -15.21 -66.25
C ARG A 403 7.48 -15.57 -67.72
N ALA A 404 7.67 -16.85 -68.01
CA ALA A 404 7.29 -17.45 -69.29
C ALA A 404 6.00 -18.28 -69.10
N PRO A 405 4.94 -18.08 -69.90
CA PRO A 405 3.67 -18.79 -69.73
C PRO A 405 3.80 -20.25 -70.19
N PRO A 406 3.43 -21.24 -69.36
CA PRO A 406 3.41 -22.64 -69.79
C PRO A 406 2.19 -22.92 -70.68
N THR A 407 2.46 -23.62 -71.79
CA THR A 407 1.49 -24.09 -72.76
C THR A 407 0.57 -25.16 -72.17
N VAL A 408 -0.73 -24.98 -72.41
CA VAL A 408 -1.81 -25.89 -72.00
C VAL A 408 -1.65 -27.25 -72.70
N ARG A 409 -1.39 -28.31 -71.93
CA ARG A 409 -1.72 -29.69 -72.32
C ARG A 409 -2.42 -30.40 -71.16
N SER A 410 -3.74 -30.45 -71.28
CA SER A 410 -4.66 -31.22 -70.47
C SER A 410 -4.35 -32.72 -70.52
N ARG A 411 -4.30 -33.38 -69.36
CA ARG A 411 -4.50 -34.83 -69.24
C ARG A 411 -5.96 -35.09 -68.85
N PRO A 412 -6.64 -36.08 -69.45
CA PRO A 412 -8.04 -36.36 -69.15
C PRO A 412 -8.17 -37.08 -67.79
N PRO A 413 -9.33 -36.97 -67.13
CA PRO A 413 -9.60 -37.64 -65.87
C PRO A 413 -9.83 -39.15 -66.09
N PRO A 414 -9.54 -40.00 -65.08
CA PRO A 414 -9.87 -41.42 -65.14
C PRO A 414 -11.39 -41.63 -65.00
N ALA A 415 -11.94 -42.55 -65.78
CA ALA A 415 -13.32 -43.04 -65.67
C ALA A 415 -13.33 -44.41 -64.95
N PRO A 416 -14.51 -44.87 -64.49
CA PRO A 416 -14.81 -45.34 -63.13
C PRO A 416 -13.99 -46.50 -62.57
#